data_AF-A0A8C6BUB5-F1
#
_entry.id   AF-A0A8C6BUB5-F1
#
_cell.length_a   1.000
_cell.length_b   1.000
_cell.length_c   1.000
_cell.angle_alpha   90.00
_cell.angle_beta   90.00
_cell.angle_gamma   90.00
#
_symmetry.space_group_name_H-M   'P 1'
#
loop_
_entity.id
_entity.type
_entity.pdbx_description
1 polymer ?
#
loop_
_entity_poly.entity_id
_entity_poly.type
_entity_poly.pdbx_seq_one_letter_code
_entity_poly.pdbx_strand_id
1 'polypeptide(L)'
;VNTFRPEVHLLPPPSEELALNEMVTLTCLVRGFSPKDVLVRWLQGNQELPHKKYLTWRPLPEPNQSVPTFAVTSVLRVDAEAWKQGESFSCMVGHEALPLAFTQKTIDRLAGKPTHVNVSVVMSEVDGVCY
;
A
#
# COMPACT_ATOMS: atom_id res chain seq x y z
N VAL A 1 20.41 -4.72 -19.01
CA VAL A 1 19.83 -3.72 -18.09
C VAL A 1 19.30 -4.49 -16.90
N ASN A 2 19.69 -4.15 -15.68
CA ASN A 2 19.20 -4.88 -14.51
C ASN A 2 17.77 -4.42 -14.20
N THR A 3 16.82 -5.34 -14.21
CA THR A 3 15.41 -5.11 -13.91
C THR A 3 15.15 -5.43 -12.44
N PHE A 4 14.61 -4.48 -11.69
CA PHE A 4 14.28 -4.65 -10.27
C PHE A 4 12.79 -4.48 -10.06
N ARG A 5 12.20 -5.41 -9.31
CA ARG A 5 10.77 -5.41 -8.99
C ARG A 5 10.45 -4.36 -7.93
N PRO A 6 9.32 -3.64 -8.04
CA PRO A 6 8.92 -2.67 -7.03
C PRO A 6 8.53 -3.34 -5.71
N GLU A 7 8.95 -2.71 -4.62
CA GLU A 7 8.39 -2.90 -3.29
C GLU A 7 7.27 -1.89 -3.08
N VAL A 8 6.09 -2.38 -2.67
CA VAL A 8 4.88 -1.56 -2.51
C VAL A 8 4.50 -1.52 -1.03
N HIS A 9 4.49 -0.31 -0.48
CA HIS A 9 4.05 -0.03 0.89
C HIS A 9 2.80 0.87 0.83
N LEU A 10 1.69 0.36 1.36
CA LEU A 10 0.45 1.10 1.49
C LEU A 10 0.27 1.51 2.94
N LEU A 11 0.27 2.81 3.21
CA LEU A 11 0.31 3.38 4.56
C LEU A 11 -1.09 3.83 4.99
N PRO A 12 -1.47 3.59 6.25
CA PRO A 12 -2.74 4.07 6.80
C PRO A 12 -2.75 5.60 6.95
N PRO A 13 -3.94 6.19 7.15
CA PRO A 13 -4.03 7.62 7.46
C PRO A 13 -3.29 7.99 8.75
N PRO A 14 -2.75 9.22 8.84
CA PRO A 14 -2.26 9.78 10.10
C PRO A 14 -3.35 9.81 11.18
N SER A 15 -2.96 9.58 12.44
CA SER A 15 -3.88 9.59 13.58
C SER A 15 -4.58 10.94 13.76
N GLU A 16 -3.90 12.03 13.42
CA GLU A 16 -4.42 13.39 13.50
C GLU A 16 -5.60 13.60 12.53
N GLU A 17 -5.51 13.10 11.30
CA GLU A 17 -6.61 13.18 10.32
C GLU A 17 -7.80 12.32 10.75
N LEU A 18 -7.53 11.13 11.31
CA LEU A 18 -8.57 10.25 11.84
C LEU A 18 -9.35 10.90 13.00
N ALA A 19 -8.70 11.76 13.79
CA ALA A 19 -9.31 12.50 14.87
C ALA A 19 -10.18 13.68 14.38
N LEU A 20 -9.81 14.35 13.30
CA LEU A 20 -10.57 15.45 12.70
C LEU A 20 -11.87 14.99 12.03
N ASN A 21 -11.90 13.75 11.53
CA ASN A 21 -13.08 13.11 10.94
C ASN A 21 -13.67 13.81 9.70
N GLU A 22 -12.84 14.48 8.90
CA GLU A 22 -13.28 15.09 7.64
C GLU A 22 -12.82 14.25 6.45
N MET A 23 -11.53 14.29 6.15
CA MET A 23 -10.88 13.57 5.06
C MET A 23 -9.65 12.86 5.59
N VAL A 24 -9.38 11.67 5.05
CA VAL A 24 -8.19 10.89 5.38
C VAL A 24 -7.32 10.66 4.15
N THR A 25 -6.01 10.61 4.38
CA THR A 25 -4.99 10.53 3.34
C THR A 25 -4.33 9.15 3.36
N LEU A 26 -4.48 8.40 2.27
CA LEU A 26 -3.79 7.13 2.04
C LEU A 26 -2.55 7.37 1.18
N THR A 27 -1.43 6.77 1.56
CA THR A 27 -0.15 6.93 0.85
C THR A 27 0.36 5.60 0.33
N CYS A 28 0.58 5.51 -0.97
CA CYS A 28 1.25 4.38 -1.62
C CYS A 28 2.67 4.78 -1.98
N LEU A 29 3.65 4.18 -1.30
CA LEU A 29 5.07 4.31 -1.60
C LEU A 29 5.52 3.08 -2.40
N VAL A 30 6.04 3.34 -3.59
CA VAL A 30 6.61 2.32 -4.49
C VAL A 30 8.09 2.61 -4.63
N ARG A 31 8.97 1.65 -4.33
CA ARG A 31 10.43 1.86 -4.29
C ARG A 31 11.21 0.64 -4.77
N GLY A 32 12.52 0.79 -4.97
CA GLY A 32 13.42 -0.31 -5.31
C GLY A 32 13.27 -0.85 -6.73
N PHE A 33 12.63 -0.11 -7.65
CA PHE A 33 12.34 -0.61 -9.00
C PHE A 33 13.25 -0.01 -10.06
N SER A 34 13.42 -0.76 -11.15
CA SER A 34 14.10 -0.34 -12.38
C SER A 34 13.60 -1.21 -13.53
N PRO A 35 13.28 -0.64 -14.71
CA PRO A 35 13.50 0.74 -15.15
C PRO A 35 12.54 1.75 -14.51
N LYS A 36 12.65 3.03 -14.91
CA LYS A 36 11.90 4.15 -14.32
C LYS A 36 10.37 4.08 -14.54
N ASP A 37 9.94 3.42 -15.61
CA ASP A 37 8.53 3.42 -16.01
C ASP A 37 7.69 2.53 -15.09
N VAL A 38 6.70 3.15 -14.44
CA VAL A 38 5.81 2.50 -13.48
C VAL A 38 4.40 3.06 -13.64
N LEU A 39 3.41 2.18 -13.53
CA LEU A 39 2.00 2.55 -13.50
C LEU A 39 1.48 2.46 -12.07
N VAL A 40 0.79 3.49 -11.58
CA VAL A 40 0.11 3.47 -10.28
C VAL A 40 -1.38 3.78 -10.49
N ARG A 41 -2.24 2.88 -10.00
CA ARG A 41 -3.70 3.01 -10.01
C ARG A 41 -4.25 2.78 -8.62
N TRP A 42 -5.42 3.36 -8.37
CA TRP A 42 -6.16 3.18 -7.12
C TRP A 42 -7.51 2.51 -7.38
N LEU A 43 -7.89 1.63 -6.47
CA LEU A 43 -9.22 1.03 -6.43
C LEU A 43 -9.88 1.33 -5.09
N GLN A 44 -11.20 1.55 -5.13
CA GLN A 44 -12.08 1.58 -3.97
C GLN A 44 -12.94 0.30 -4.05
N GLY A 45 -12.69 -0.62 -3.11
CA GLY A 45 -13.07 -2.02 -3.27
C GLY A 45 -12.48 -2.60 -4.56
N ASN A 46 -13.36 -3.01 -5.48
CA ASN A 46 -12.99 -3.57 -6.78
C ASN A 46 -13.12 -2.57 -7.94
N GLN A 47 -13.55 -1.33 -7.66
CA GLN A 47 -13.78 -0.32 -8.70
C GLN A 47 -12.54 0.55 -8.85
N GLU A 48 -12.02 0.65 -10.07
CA GLU A 48 -10.92 1.56 -10.39
C GLU A 48 -11.37 3.03 -10.27
N LEU A 49 -10.56 3.83 -9.57
CA LEU A 49 -10.79 5.26 -9.38
C LEU A 49 -10.24 6.06 -10.57
N PRO A 50 -10.94 7.13 -11.01
CA PRO A 50 -10.43 8.04 -12.03
C PRO A 50 -9.13 8.72 -11.60
N HIS A 51 -8.18 8.91 -12.52
CA HIS A 51 -6.89 9.58 -12.27
C HIS A 51 -6.99 10.91 -11.52
N LYS A 52 -8.06 11.69 -11.75
CA LYS A 52 -8.29 12.99 -11.10
C LYS A 52 -8.55 12.91 -9.58
N LYS A 53 -8.75 11.70 -9.03
CA LYS A 53 -9.03 11.47 -7.60
C LYS A 53 -7.77 11.31 -6.76
N TYR A 54 -6.61 11.08 -7.38
CA TYR A 54 -5.36 10.86 -6.67
C TYR A 54 -4.22 11.64 -7.33
N LEU A 55 -3.18 11.89 -6.56
CA LEU A 55 -1.94 12.50 -7.04
C LEU A 55 -0.86 11.45 -7.11
N THR A 56 -0.09 11.42 -8.19
CA THR A 56 1.10 10.57 -8.32
C THR A 56 2.26 11.47 -8.73
N TRP A 57 3.32 11.48 -7.92
CA TRP A 57 4.53 12.22 -8.27
C TRP A 57 5.29 11.51 -9.40
N ARG A 58 6.27 12.19 -10.00
CA ARG A 58 7.15 11.54 -10.98
C ARG A 58 8.14 10.61 -10.24
N PRO A 59 8.51 9.46 -10.81
CA PRO A 59 9.57 8.63 -10.24
C PRO A 59 10.89 9.39 -10.15
N LEU A 60 11.55 9.29 -8.98
CA LEU A 60 12.85 9.88 -8.69
C LEU A 60 13.86 8.79 -8.33
N PRO A 61 15.15 8.96 -8.65
CA PRO A 61 16.20 8.03 -8.21
C PRO A 61 16.27 7.96 -6.69
N GLU A 62 16.49 6.78 -6.14
CA GLU A 62 16.73 6.61 -4.71
C GLU A 62 18.16 7.01 -4.33
N PRO A 63 18.34 7.83 -3.27
CA PRO A 63 19.67 8.22 -2.81
C PRO A 63 20.39 7.04 -2.16
N ASN A 64 21.72 7.06 -2.19
CA ASN A 64 22.59 6.13 -1.46
C ASN A 64 22.41 4.65 -1.81
N GLN A 65 21.97 4.33 -3.02
CA GLN A 65 21.91 2.95 -3.52
C GLN A 65 23.17 2.59 -4.32
N SER A 66 23.71 1.40 -4.10
CA SER A 66 24.82 0.86 -4.90
C SER A 66 24.39 0.53 -6.34
N VAL A 67 23.09 0.29 -6.54
CA VAL A 67 22.46 0.02 -7.83
C VAL A 67 21.37 1.07 -8.08
N PRO A 68 21.30 1.70 -9.27
CA PRO A 68 20.31 2.73 -9.52
C PRO A 68 18.89 2.16 -9.56
N THR A 69 18.10 2.50 -8.55
CA THR A 69 16.66 2.24 -8.46
C THR A 69 15.87 3.54 -8.35
N PHE A 70 14.57 3.45 -8.60
CA PHE A 70 13.64 4.57 -8.53
C PHE A 70 12.60 4.34 -7.42
N ALA A 71 12.04 5.44 -6.95
CA ALA A 71 10.88 5.48 -6.07
C ALA A 71 9.83 6.47 -6.59
N VAL A 72 8.57 6.18 -6.32
CA VAL A 72 7.43 7.05 -6.59
C VAL A 72 6.42 6.97 -5.45
N THR A 73 5.79 8.09 -5.16
CA THR A 73 4.72 8.18 -4.16
C THR A 73 3.41 8.52 -4.88
N SER A 74 2.30 7.94 -4.42
CA SER A 74 0.96 8.36 -4.78
C SER A 74 0.10 8.56 -3.54
N VAL A 75 -0.73 9.58 -3.56
CA VAL A 75 -1.61 9.95 -2.46
C VAL A 75 -3.05 9.99 -2.94
N LEU A 76 -3.92 9.37 -2.16
CA LEU A 76 -5.38 9.35 -2.36
C LEU A 76 -6.04 9.95 -1.11
N ARG A 77 -6.93 10.93 -1.31
CA ARG A 77 -7.75 11.49 -0.23
C ARG A 77 -9.18 10.98 -0.35
N VAL A 78 -9.74 10.49 0.76
CA VAL A 78 -11.09 9.90 0.83
C VAL A 78 -11.84 10.43 2.04
N ASP A 79 -13.16 10.34 2.01
CA ASP A 79 -14.01 10.72 3.14
C ASP A 79 -13.70 9.84 4.36
N ALA A 80 -13.55 10.48 5.53
CA ALA A 80 -13.28 9.76 6.78
C ALA A 80 -14.39 8.77 7.12
N GLU A 81 -15.64 9.09 6.79
CA GLU A 81 -16.79 8.22 6.98
C GLU A 81 -16.71 6.93 6.14
N ALA A 82 -16.33 7.02 4.86
CA ALA A 82 -16.16 5.86 4.00
C ALA A 82 -15.06 4.92 4.55
N TRP A 83 -13.93 5.49 4.97
CA TRP A 83 -12.87 4.74 5.65
C TRP A 83 -13.37 4.06 6.93
N LYS A 84 -14.09 4.80 7.78
CA LYS A 84 -14.63 4.28 9.05
C LYS A 84 -15.70 3.21 8.84
N GLN A 85 -16.46 3.24 7.76
CA GLN A 85 -17.44 2.21 7.42
C GLN A 85 -16.79 0.87 7.00
N GLY A 86 -15.47 0.83 6.86
CA GLY A 86 -14.73 -0.38 6.53
C GLY A 86 -14.55 -0.58 5.02
N GLU A 87 -14.68 0.49 4.23
CA GLU A 87 -14.29 0.42 2.84
C GLU A 87 -12.79 0.12 2.71
N SER A 88 -12.46 -0.66 1.69
CA SER A 88 -11.09 -1.03 1.38
C SER A 88 -10.58 -0.23 0.19
N PHE A 89 -9.30 0.11 0.25
CA PHE A 89 -8.62 0.85 -0.80
C PHE A 89 -7.38 0.08 -1.24
N SER A 90 -7.18 -0.03 -2.55
CA SER A 90 -6.04 -0.76 -3.10
C SER A 90 -5.16 0.14 -3.94
N CYS A 91 -3.85 0.06 -3.73
CA CYS A 91 -2.85 0.61 -4.64
C CYS A 91 -2.35 -0.51 -5.55
N MET A 92 -2.63 -0.39 -6.85
CA MET A 92 -2.20 -1.32 -7.88
C MET A 92 -1.02 -0.71 -8.63
N VAL A 93 0.05 -1.50 -8.76
CA VAL A 93 1.32 -1.08 -9.35
C VAL A 93 1.64 -1.98 -10.52
N GLY A 94 1.82 -1.40 -11.70
CA GLY A 94 2.27 -2.08 -12.92
C GLY A 94 3.73 -1.77 -13.22
N HIS A 95 4.53 -2.79 -13.50
CA HIS A 95 5.96 -2.66 -13.80
C HIS A 95 6.49 -3.89 -14.54
N GLU A 96 7.39 -3.72 -15.52
CA GLU A 96 7.86 -4.82 -16.38
C GLU A 96 8.62 -5.93 -15.65
N ALA A 97 9.26 -5.61 -14.53
CA ALA A 97 9.96 -6.59 -13.70
C ALA A 97 9.04 -7.44 -12.81
N LEU A 98 7.72 -7.28 -12.88
CA LEU A 98 6.75 -8.09 -12.13
C LEU A 98 6.34 -9.33 -12.95
N PRO A 99 6.28 -10.53 -12.34
CA PRO A 99 5.94 -11.77 -13.07
C PRO A 99 4.56 -11.73 -13.76
N LEU A 100 3.60 -11.03 -13.15
CA LEU A 100 2.24 -10.86 -13.67
C LEU A 100 2.01 -9.45 -14.25
N ALA A 101 3.07 -8.70 -14.52
CA ALA A 101 3.06 -7.28 -14.91
C ALA A 101 2.46 -6.30 -13.88
N PHE A 102 1.73 -6.78 -12.86
CA PHE A 102 1.17 -5.96 -11.79
C PHE A 102 1.25 -6.64 -10.41
N THR A 103 1.11 -5.83 -9.37
CA THR A 103 0.94 -6.23 -7.97
C THR A 103 -0.01 -5.25 -7.28
N GLN A 104 -0.66 -5.66 -6.19
CA GLN A 104 -1.53 -4.78 -5.42
C GLN A 104 -1.34 -4.96 -3.93
N LYS A 105 -1.54 -3.87 -3.19
CA LYS A 105 -1.72 -3.86 -1.74
C LYS A 105 -3.06 -3.24 -1.43
N THR A 106 -3.76 -3.81 -0.45
CA THR A 106 -5.08 -3.38 -0.02
C THR A 106 -5.00 -2.99 1.45
N ILE A 107 -5.67 -1.90 1.82
CA ILE A 107 -5.75 -1.41 3.19
C ILE A 107 -7.19 -1.05 3.52
N ASP A 108 -7.57 -1.30 4.76
CA ASP A 108 -8.83 -0.92 5.36
C ASP A 108 -8.57 -0.40 6.80
N ARG A 109 -9.63 -0.02 7.51
CA ARG A 109 -9.51 0.46 8.90
C ARG A 109 -8.91 -0.56 9.87
N LEU A 110 -8.96 -1.86 9.55
CA LEU A 110 -8.48 -2.94 10.41
C LEU A 110 -6.98 -3.20 10.22
N ALA A 111 -6.43 -2.86 9.04
CA ALA A 111 -5.01 -2.95 8.74
C ALA A 111 -4.14 -1.93 9.51
N GLY A 112 -4.76 -1.04 10.29
CA GLY A 112 -4.07 -0.14 11.22
C GLY A 112 -3.43 -0.87 12.42
N LYS A 113 -2.69 -0.12 13.23
CA LYS A 113 -2.07 -0.66 14.45
C LYS A 113 -3.19 -1.14 15.41
N PRO A 114 -3.21 -2.43 15.80
CA PRO A 114 -4.28 -2.95 16.64
C PRO A 114 -4.33 -2.22 17.98
N THR A 115 -5.53 -1.80 18.39
CA THR A 115 -5.78 -1.18 19.71
C THR A 115 -5.78 -2.21 20.83
N HIS A 116 -6.06 -3.47 20.50
CA HIS A 116 -6.01 -4.60 21.42
C HIS A 116 -5.30 -5.77 20.71
N VAL A 117 -4.20 -6.25 21.29
CA VAL A 117 -3.45 -7.41 20.80
C VAL A 117 -3.68 -8.55 21.78
N ASN A 118 -4.32 -9.63 21.31
CA ASN A 118 -4.47 -10.85 22.11
C ASN A 118 -3.39 -11.85 21.71
N VAL A 119 -2.52 -12.22 22.65
CA VAL A 119 -1.46 -13.21 22.43
C VAL A 119 -1.75 -14.40 23.31
N SER A 120 -1.99 -15.56 22.69
CA SER A 120 -2.09 -16.84 23.39
C SER A 120 -0.98 -17.77 22.90
N VAL A 121 -0.24 -18.35 23.83
CA VAL A 121 0.83 -19.31 23.54
C VAL A 121 0.37 -20.67 24.06
N VAL A 122 0.21 -21.62 23.15
CA VAL A 122 -0.13 -23.00 23.48
C VAL A 122 1.14 -23.83 23.41
N MET A 123 1.60 -24.34 24.55
CA MET A 123 2.67 -25.33 24.61
C MET A 123 2.03 -26.72 24.61
N SER A 124 2.28 -27.50 23.56
CA SER A 124 1.77 -28.87 23.43
C SER A 124 2.95 -29.85 23.36
N GLU A 125 2.89 -30.91 24.15
CA GLU A 125 3.85 -32.03 24.12
C GLU A 125 3.51 -33.07 23.04
N VAL A 126 2.34 -32.92 22.40
CA VAL A 126 1.91 -33.71 21.25
C VAL A 126 1.91 -32.84 19.99
N ASP A 127 2.28 -33.42 18.85
CA ASP A 127 2.12 -32.81 17.53
C ASP A 127 0.64 -32.49 17.30
N GLY A 128 0.24 -31.26 17.62
CA GLY A 128 -1.09 -30.75 17.36
C GLY A 128 -1.25 -30.55 15.86
N VAL A 129 -1.99 -31.43 15.20
CA VAL A 129 -2.34 -31.26 13.78
C VAL A 129 -3.32 -30.10 13.68
N CYS A 130 -2.93 -29.04 12.95
CA CYS A 130 -3.86 -28.03 12.48
C CYS A 130 -4.79 -28.69 11.45
N TYR A 131 -6.06 -28.90 11.82
CA TYR A 131 -7.13 -29.23 10.89
C TYR A 131 -7.74 -27.95 10.31
#